data_AF-A0A2A6CLN6-F1
#
_entry.id   AF-A0A2A6CLN6-F1
#
_cell.length_a   1.000
_cell.length_b   1.000
_cell.length_c   1.000
_cell.angle_alpha   90.00
_cell.angle_beta   90.00
_cell.angle_gamma   90.00
#
_symmetry.space_group_name_H-M   'P 1'
#
loop_
_entity.id
_entity.type
_entity.pdbx_description
1 polymer ?
#
loop_
_entity_poly.entity_id
_entity_poly.type
_entity_poly.pdbx_seq_one_letter_code
_entity_poly.pdbx_strand_id
1 'polypeptide(L)'
;LAMDKAIAACIKLGSNCCLFISDIVSIALIVIGSVNTDKCPVEPMIPTFLIVTGTLSIAASIVSCCGKICDKENEIGIRVQPIPCQVVNVLMTIAKGIWFILGMMWTLRANPTYQPGMATYCDWFTYMVAYVTFIIIFIVLGLAWCFCECGTALMREYSLNKFSEYVLGLVAEPKSETEADSSA
;
A
#
# COMPACT_ATOMS: atom_id res chain seq x y z
N LEU A 1 -22.47 10.26 -12.79
CA LEU A 1 -22.48 11.09 -11.55
C LEU A 1 -22.88 10.34 -10.28
N ALA A 2 -24.07 9.70 -10.19
CA ALA A 2 -24.47 8.95 -8.99
C ALA A 2 -23.67 7.64 -8.80
N MET A 3 -23.39 6.93 -9.91
CA MET A 3 -22.55 5.73 -9.91
C MET A 3 -21.10 6.03 -9.49
N ASP A 4 -20.52 7.14 -9.95
CA ASP A 4 -19.13 7.53 -9.60
C ASP A 4 -18.99 7.82 -8.09
N LYS A 5 -20.02 8.43 -7.49
CA LYS A 5 -20.06 8.68 -6.04
C LYS A 5 -20.22 7.39 -5.23
N ALA A 6 -21.04 6.45 -5.72
CA ALA A 6 -21.20 5.14 -5.08
C ALA A 6 -19.90 4.31 -5.13
N ILE A 7 -19.21 4.31 -6.26
CA ILE A 7 -17.90 3.66 -6.43
C ILE A 7 -16.86 4.29 -5.48
N ALA A 8 -16.76 5.63 -5.45
CA ALA A 8 -15.84 6.32 -4.56
C ALA A 8 -16.16 6.07 -3.06
N ALA A 9 -17.43 5.94 -2.70
CA ALA A 9 -17.84 5.61 -1.34
C ALA A 9 -17.44 4.16 -0.97
N CYS A 10 -17.67 3.19 -1.86
CA CYS A 10 -17.24 1.80 -1.67
C CYS A 10 -15.72 1.68 -1.52
N ILE A 11 -14.95 2.42 -2.33
CA ILE A 11 -13.48 2.43 -2.25
C ILE A 11 -13.02 3.02 -0.90
N LYS A 12 -13.60 4.14 -0.47
CA LYS A 12 -13.26 4.77 0.82
C LYS A 12 -13.63 3.87 2.00
N LEU A 13 -14.81 3.24 1.96
CA LEU A 13 -15.26 2.34 3.00
C LEU A 13 -14.36 1.10 3.09
N GLY A 14 -14.08 0.47 1.95
CA GLY A 14 -13.17 -0.68 1.86
C GLY A 14 -11.77 -0.35 2.38
N SER A 15 -11.21 0.79 1.95
CA SER A 15 -9.89 1.24 2.41
C SER A 15 -9.84 1.45 3.93
N ASN A 16 -10.85 2.09 4.52
CA ASN A 16 -10.90 2.28 5.97
C ASN A 16 -11.03 0.94 6.72
N CYS A 17 -11.86 0.02 6.25
CA CYS A 17 -11.99 -1.31 6.85
C CYS A 17 -10.66 -2.09 6.83
N CYS A 18 -9.94 -2.05 5.71
CA CYS A 18 -8.61 -2.68 5.61
C CYS A 18 -7.62 -2.09 6.62
N LEU A 19 -7.65 -0.76 6.82
CA LEU A 19 -6.79 -0.08 7.81
C LEU A 19 -7.11 -0.57 9.24
N PHE A 20 -8.38 -0.60 9.63
CA PHE A 20 -8.78 -1.09 10.95
C PHE A 20 -8.36 -2.56 11.19
N ILE A 21 -8.55 -3.43 10.20
CA ILE A 21 -8.12 -4.83 10.30
C ILE A 21 -6.60 -4.92 10.44
N SER A 22 -5.85 -4.12 9.68
CA SER A 22 -4.39 -4.09 9.74
C SER A 22 -3.87 -3.61 11.10
N ASP A 23 -4.56 -2.68 11.75
CA ASP A 23 -4.21 -2.22 13.10
C ASP A 23 -4.45 -3.31 14.15
N ILE A 24 -5.56 -4.06 14.06
CA ILE A 24 -5.83 -5.21 14.95
C ILE A 24 -4.73 -6.27 14.81
N VAL A 25 -4.36 -6.61 13.57
CA VAL A 25 -3.25 -7.55 13.30
C VAL A 25 -1.96 -7.01 13.89
N SER A 26 -1.67 -5.73 13.73
CA SER A 26 -0.46 -5.10 14.25
C SER A 26 -0.38 -5.18 15.78
N ILE A 27 -1.49 -4.99 16.49
CA ILE A 27 -1.57 -5.17 17.94
C ILE A 27 -1.28 -6.62 18.31
N ALA A 28 -1.86 -7.58 17.58
CA ALA A 28 -1.58 -8.99 17.82
C ALA A 28 -0.08 -9.34 17.64
N LEU A 29 0.58 -8.79 16.61
CA LEU A 29 2.03 -8.98 16.41
C LEU A 29 2.85 -8.45 17.59
N ILE A 30 2.49 -7.28 18.13
CA ILE A 30 3.16 -6.70 19.31
C ILE A 30 2.97 -7.59 20.55
N VAL A 31 1.75 -8.07 20.79
CA VAL A 31 1.44 -8.95 21.94
C VAL A 31 2.20 -10.27 21.82
N ILE A 32 2.17 -10.90 20.64
CA ILE A 32 2.83 -12.18 20.41
C ILE A 32 4.36 -12.03 20.54
N GLY A 33 4.94 -10.98 19.98
CA GLY A 33 6.38 -10.71 20.11
C GLY A 33 6.81 -10.42 21.55
N SER A 34 6.03 -9.60 22.27
CA SER A 34 6.35 -9.25 23.67
C SER A 34 6.24 -10.43 24.63
N VAL A 35 5.19 -11.26 24.50
CA VAL A 35 4.99 -12.44 25.37
C VAL A 35 6.03 -13.54 25.12
N ASN A 36 6.60 -13.59 23.92
CA ASN A 36 7.54 -14.65 23.51
C ASN A 36 8.97 -14.16 23.29
N THR A 37 9.34 -12.98 23.83
CA THR A 37 10.69 -12.42 23.71
C THR A 37 11.76 -13.39 24.24
N ASP A 38 11.49 -14.08 25.35
CA ASP A 38 12.42 -15.05 25.95
C ASP A 38 12.26 -16.48 25.43
N LYS A 39 11.25 -16.74 24.58
CA LYS A 39 10.90 -18.11 24.11
C LYS A 39 11.48 -18.45 22.74
N CYS A 40 12.48 -17.70 22.29
CA CYS A 40 13.18 -17.96 21.03
C CYS A 40 14.69 -17.69 21.16
N PRO A 41 15.44 -18.49 21.97
CA PRO A 41 16.88 -18.31 22.15
C PRO A 41 17.69 -18.47 20.86
N VAL A 42 17.18 -19.22 19.87
CA VAL A 42 17.88 -19.41 18.58
C VAL A 42 18.05 -18.10 17.81
N GLU A 43 17.07 -17.20 17.91
CA GLU A 43 17.09 -15.91 17.23
C GLU A 43 16.22 -14.90 18.01
N PRO A 44 16.80 -14.16 18.97
CA PRO A 44 16.05 -13.18 19.78
C PRO A 44 15.54 -11.98 18.96
N MET A 45 16.01 -11.84 17.71
CA MET A 45 15.55 -10.79 16.80
C MET A 45 14.19 -11.12 16.16
N ILE A 46 13.72 -12.38 16.18
CA ILE A 46 12.40 -12.74 15.61
C ILE A 46 11.25 -12.09 16.40
N PRO A 47 11.15 -12.24 17.74
CA PRO A 47 10.09 -11.57 18.50
C PRO A 47 10.20 -10.04 18.40
N THR A 48 11.43 -9.51 18.41
CA THR A 48 11.69 -8.08 18.22
C THR A 48 11.21 -7.58 16.86
N PHE A 49 11.41 -8.37 15.81
CA PHE A 49 10.91 -8.08 14.47
C PHE A 49 9.38 -7.95 14.45
N LEU A 50 8.65 -8.85 15.12
CA LEU A 50 7.18 -8.78 15.22
C LEU A 50 6.71 -7.50 15.90
N ILE A 51 7.36 -7.12 17.02
CA ILE A 51 7.04 -5.91 17.78
C ILE A 51 7.24 -4.68 16.90
N VAL A 52 8.43 -4.52 16.32
CA VAL A 52 8.76 -3.32 15.55
C VAL A 52 7.90 -3.23 14.28
N THR A 53 7.64 -4.34 13.61
CA THR A 53 6.73 -4.38 12.45
C THR A 53 5.32 -3.93 12.82
N GLY A 54 4.78 -4.41 13.94
CA GLY A 54 3.48 -3.96 14.44
C GLY A 54 3.48 -2.47 14.79
N THR A 55 4.51 -1.97 15.48
CA THR A 55 4.61 -0.55 15.86
C THR A 55 4.74 0.38 14.64
N LEU A 56 5.56 0.02 13.64
CA LEU A 56 5.72 0.79 12.41
C LEU A 56 4.41 0.81 11.59
N SER A 57 3.63 -0.27 11.62
CA SER A 57 2.32 -0.32 10.99
C SER A 57 1.35 0.67 11.62
N ILE A 58 1.17 0.62 12.95
CA ILE A 58 0.31 1.55 13.69
C ILE A 58 0.78 3.00 13.52
N ALA A 59 2.09 3.26 13.63
CA ALA A 59 2.64 4.59 13.46
C ALA A 59 2.36 5.14 12.04
N ALA A 60 2.42 4.31 11.00
CA ALA A 60 2.05 4.75 9.66
C ALA A 60 0.55 5.03 9.51
N SER A 61 -0.32 4.25 10.18
CA SER A 61 -1.76 4.54 10.24
C SER A 61 -2.02 5.91 10.88
N ILE A 62 -1.31 6.23 11.96
CA ILE A 62 -1.38 7.53 12.64
C ILE A 62 -0.90 8.66 11.71
N VAL A 63 0.27 8.51 11.09
CA VAL A 63 0.80 9.52 10.16
C VAL A 63 -0.16 9.74 8.99
N SER A 64 -0.77 8.67 8.47
CA SER A 64 -1.76 8.75 7.39
C SER A 64 -3.03 9.47 7.82
N CYS A 65 -3.45 9.33 9.07
CA CYS A 65 -4.56 10.07 9.65
C CYS A 65 -4.21 11.56 9.83
N CYS A 66 -3.03 11.86 10.38
CA CYS A 66 -2.53 13.22 10.54
C CYS A 66 -2.36 13.94 9.20
N GLY A 67 -1.89 13.26 8.16
CA GLY A 67 -1.78 13.81 6.81
C GLY A 67 -3.13 14.27 6.25
N LYS A 68 -4.21 13.53 6.52
CA LYS A 68 -5.58 13.91 6.11
C LYS A 68 -6.11 15.14 6.86
N ILE A 69 -5.65 15.37 8.09
CA ILE A 69 -6.03 16.54 8.90
C ILE A 69 -5.25 17.78 8.46
N CYS A 70 -4.02 17.59 8.01
CA CYS A 70 -3.14 18.65 7.51
C CYS A 70 -3.33 18.99 6.02
N ASP A 71 -4.15 18.22 5.29
CA ASP A 71 -4.49 18.50 3.90
C ASP A 71 -5.27 19.83 3.80
N LYS A 72 -4.62 20.84 3.25
CA LYS A 72 -5.29 22.06 2.80
C LYS A 72 -5.79 21.83 1.38
N GLU A 73 -7.08 22.04 1.16
CA GLU A 73 -7.65 22.08 -0.18
C GLU A 73 -7.17 23.38 -0.86
N ASN A 74 -6.29 23.27 -1.86
CA ASN A 74 -5.96 24.41 -2.70
C ASN A 74 -7.15 24.74 -3.62
N GLU A 75 -7.24 25.98 -4.08
CA GLU A 75 -8.33 26.49 -4.94
C GLU A 75 -8.54 25.71 -6.25
N ILE A 76 -7.57 24.87 -6.64
CA ILE A 76 -7.57 24.01 -7.84
C ILE A 76 -8.08 22.58 -7.52
N GLY A 77 -8.50 22.30 -6.28
CA GLY A 77 -8.97 20.97 -5.85
C GLY A 77 -7.86 19.92 -5.69
N ILE A 78 -6.59 20.33 -5.84
CA ILE A 78 -5.42 19.47 -5.63
C ILE A 78 -5.07 19.46 -4.15
N ARG A 79 -5.22 18.29 -3.50
CA ARG A 79 -4.76 18.06 -2.14
C ARG A 79 -3.23 17.95 -2.13
N VAL A 80 -2.57 18.95 -1.56
CA VAL A 80 -1.11 18.94 -1.40
C VAL A 80 -0.81 18.75 0.07
N GLN A 81 -0.26 17.58 0.41
CA GLN A 81 0.25 17.35 1.76
C GLN A 81 1.42 18.29 2.03
N PRO A 82 1.54 18.85 3.25
CA PRO A 82 2.69 19.68 3.59
C PRO A 82 3.98 18.85 3.49
N ILE A 83 5.05 19.48 2.99
CA ILE A 83 6.41 18.90 2.85
C ILE A 83 6.83 18.07 4.08
N PRO A 84 6.66 18.52 5.34
CA PRO A 84 7.03 17.71 6.50
C PRO A 84 6.28 16.37 6.58
N CYS A 85 4.98 16.33 6.25
CA CYS A 85 4.21 15.08 6.25
C CYS A 85 4.68 14.14 5.14
N GLN A 86 5.04 14.66 3.97
CA GLN A 86 5.60 13.86 2.88
C GLN A 86 6.95 13.24 3.27
N VAL A 87 7.84 14.02 3.90
CA VAL A 87 9.14 13.53 4.36
C VAL A 87 8.96 12.41 5.40
N VAL A 88 8.05 12.58 6.37
CA VAL A 88 7.76 11.54 7.37
C VAL A 88 7.22 10.27 6.70
N ASN A 89 6.31 10.39 5.73
CA ASN A 89 5.79 9.22 4.99
C ASN A 89 6.89 8.46 4.24
N VAL A 90 7.78 9.18 3.55
CA VAL A 90 8.92 8.57 2.85
C VAL A 90 9.86 7.88 3.83
N LEU A 91 10.19 8.54 4.95
CA LEU A 91 11.06 7.98 5.98
C LEU A 91 10.46 6.71 6.59
N MET A 92 9.16 6.72 6.91
CA MET A 92 8.44 5.55 7.42
C MET A 92 8.44 4.39 6.43
N THR A 93 8.31 4.69 5.14
CA THR A 93 8.35 3.67 4.07
C THR A 93 9.72 3.03 3.99
N ILE A 94 10.79 3.83 4.01
CA ILE A 94 12.17 3.34 3.99
C ILE A 94 12.46 2.50 5.25
N ALA A 95 12.07 3.00 6.43
CA ALA A 95 12.27 2.29 7.70
C ALA A 95 11.59 0.91 7.71
N LYS A 96 10.34 0.84 7.22
CA LYS A 96 9.62 -0.43 7.05
C LYS A 96 10.33 -1.38 6.08
N GLY A 97 10.81 -0.88 4.95
CA GLY A 97 11.52 -1.68 3.96
C GLY A 97 12.81 -2.30 4.51
N ILE A 98 13.64 -1.49 5.17
CA ILE A 98 14.88 -1.97 5.81
C ILE A 98 14.56 -3.02 6.88
N TRP A 99 13.59 -2.73 7.74
CA TRP A 99 13.21 -3.65 8.82
C TRP A 99 12.64 -4.97 8.30
N PHE A 100 11.86 -4.92 7.22
CA PHE A 100 11.33 -6.11 6.55
C PHE A 100 12.45 -7.02 6.02
N ILE A 101 13.47 -6.46 5.36
CA ILE A 101 14.61 -7.23 4.84
C ILE A 101 15.40 -7.87 5.98
N LEU A 102 15.66 -7.12 7.07
CA LEU A 102 16.35 -7.67 8.24
C LEU A 102 15.53 -8.80 8.89
N GLY A 103 14.23 -8.61 9.05
CA GLY A 103 13.30 -9.62 9.57
C GLY A 103 13.31 -10.92 8.77
N MET A 104 13.32 -10.80 7.44
CA MET A 104 13.44 -11.94 6.53
C MET A 104 14.73 -12.72 6.79
N MET A 105 15.87 -12.02 6.88
CA MET A 105 17.15 -12.68 7.14
C MET A 105 17.15 -13.41 8.48
N TRP A 106 16.65 -12.79 9.55
CA TRP A 106 16.59 -13.40 10.88
C TRP A 106 15.68 -14.63 10.92
N THR A 107 14.51 -14.53 10.29
CA THR A 107 13.53 -15.63 10.32
C THR A 107 14.00 -16.80 9.47
N LEU A 108 14.52 -16.55 8.26
CA LEU A 108 14.95 -17.61 7.35
C LEU A 108 16.24 -18.31 7.82
N ARG A 109 17.12 -17.63 8.57
CA ARG A 109 18.37 -18.24 9.08
C ARG A 109 18.20 -19.06 10.35
N ALA A 110 17.11 -18.87 11.10
CA ALA A 110 16.99 -19.38 12.47
C ALA A 110 16.85 -20.91 12.59
N ASN A 111 16.38 -21.61 11.55
CA ASN A 111 16.16 -23.06 11.51
C ASN A 111 15.80 -23.69 12.89
N PRO A 112 14.64 -23.34 13.47
CA PRO A 112 14.34 -23.61 14.87
C PRO A 112 14.02 -25.09 15.13
N THR A 113 14.35 -25.55 16.34
CA THR A 113 13.80 -26.78 16.91
C THR A 113 12.68 -26.44 17.89
N TYR A 114 11.65 -27.28 17.98
CA TYR A 114 10.46 -27.00 18.81
C TYR A 114 10.51 -27.69 20.18
N GLN A 115 11.65 -28.28 20.56
CA GLN A 115 11.83 -28.93 21.86
C GLN A 115 12.37 -27.91 22.88
N PRO A 116 11.68 -27.71 24.02
CA PRO A 116 12.11 -26.76 25.04
C PRO A 116 13.44 -27.20 25.67
N GLY A 117 14.29 -26.22 25.98
CA GLY A 117 15.57 -26.45 26.67
C GLY A 117 16.80 -26.58 25.75
N MET A 118 16.63 -26.55 24.43
CA MET A 118 17.74 -26.49 23.48
C MET A 118 18.12 -25.06 23.10
N ALA A 119 19.39 -24.81 22.78
CA ALA A 119 19.84 -23.51 22.29
C ALA A 119 19.20 -23.11 20.95
N THR A 120 18.81 -24.10 20.14
CA THR A 120 18.10 -23.91 18.87
C THR A 120 16.58 -23.84 19.05
N TYR A 121 16.08 -23.73 20.28
CA TYR A 121 14.64 -23.68 20.54
C TYR A 121 14.03 -22.38 20.03
N CYS A 122 12.84 -22.49 19.44
CA CYS A 122 11.92 -21.37 19.27
C CYS A 122 10.49 -21.85 19.40
N ASP A 123 9.65 -21.04 20.05
CA ASP A 123 8.22 -21.28 20.11
C ASP A 123 7.61 -21.36 18.69
N TRP A 124 6.89 -22.46 18.43
CA TRP A 124 6.29 -22.75 17.11
C TRP A 124 5.39 -21.61 16.63
N PHE A 125 4.55 -21.08 17.52
CA PHE A 125 3.58 -20.06 17.18
C PHE A 125 4.27 -18.75 16.79
N THR A 126 5.28 -18.34 17.56
CA THR A 126 6.06 -17.13 17.30
C THR A 126 6.77 -17.17 15.94
N TYR A 127 7.44 -18.28 15.64
CA TYR A 127 8.11 -18.47 14.35
C TYR A 127 7.12 -18.49 13.18
N MET A 128 6.00 -19.22 13.32
CA MET A 128 4.98 -19.31 12.27
C MET A 128 4.32 -17.97 11.99
N VAL A 129 4.05 -17.17 13.02
CA VAL A 129 3.49 -15.82 12.86
C VAL A 129 4.45 -14.93 12.08
N ALA A 130 5.75 -14.96 12.39
CA ALA A 130 6.76 -14.22 11.62
C ALA A 130 6.79 -14.66 10.15
N TYR A 131 6.85 -15.98 9.92
CA TYR A 131 6.89 -16.54 8.57
C TYR A 131 5.64 -16.20 7.74
N VAL A 132 4.45 -16.39 8.30
CA VAL A 132 3.17 -16.07 7.64
C VAL A 132 3.04 -14.58 7.37
N THR A 133 3.56 -13.72 8.24
CA THR A 133 3.58 -12.27 8.02
C THR A 133 4.31 -11.91 6.73
N PHE A 134 5.43 -12.56 6.42
CA PHE A 134 6.13 -12.35 5.13
C PHE A 134 5.31 -12.81 3.94
N ILE A 135 4.68 -14.00 4.03
CA ILE A 135 3.82 -14.52 2.95
C ILE A 135 2.70 -13.53 2.64
N ILE A 136 2.00 -13.02 3.66
CA ILE A 136 0.93 -12.05 3.48
C ILE A 136 1.45 -10.78 2.79
N ILE A 137 2.59 -10.25 3.23
CA ILE A 137 3.19 -9.06 2.62
C ILE A 137 3.54 -9.30 1.14
N PHE A 138 4.12 -10.46 0.80
CA PHE A 138 4.40 -10.81 -0.60
C PHE A 138 3.14 -10.94 -1.45
N ILE A 139 2.08 -11.54 -0.92
CA ILE A 139 0.79 -11.64 -1.63
C ILE A 139 0.24 -10.23 -1.89
N VAL A 140 0.23 -9.36 -0.88
CA VAL A 140 -0.27 -7.98 -1.02
C VAL A 140 0.55 -7.19 -2.03
N LEU A 141 1.88 -7.30 -2.00
CA LEU A 141 2.76 -6.64 -2.98
C LEU A 141 2.55 -7.19 -4.39
N GLY A 142 2.42 -8.50 -4.55
CA GLY A 142 2.16 -9.15 -5.84
C GLY A 142 0.81 -8.74 -6.44
N LEU A 143 -0.24 -8.70 -5.62
CA LEU A 143 -1.56 -8.20 -6.05
C LEU A 143 -1.48 -6.73 -6.44
N ALA A 144 -0.85 -5.88 -5.63
CA ALA A 144 -0.70 -4.46 -5.94
C ALA A 144 0.05 -4.24 -7.26
N TRP A 145 1.11 -5.02 -7.50
CA TRP A 145 1.86 -4.97 -8.76
C TRP A 145 0.98 -5.37 -9.96
N CYS A 146 0.24 -6.47 -9.85
CA CYS A 146 -0.67 -6.96 -10.88
C CYS A 146 -1.78 -5.94 -11.22
N PHE A 147 -2.41 -5.34 -10.20
CA PHE A 147 -3.43 -4.31 -10.40
C PHE A 147 -2.86 -3.02 -10.99
N CYS A 148 -1.61 -2.65 -10.69
CA CYS A 148 -0.98 -1.45 -11.21
C CYS A 148 -0.63 -1.57 -12.70
N GLU A 149 -0.13 -2.73 -13.14
CA GLU A 149 0.16 -2.97 -14.56
C GLU A 149 -1.11 -3.08 -15.39
N CYS A 150 -2.14 -3.79 -14.91
CA CYS A 150 -3.42 -3.87 -15.60
C CYS A 150 -4.17 -2.53 -15.62
N GLY A 151 -4.13 -1.78 -14.52
CA GLY A 151 -4.80 -0.48 -14.41
C GLY A 151 -4.18 0.60 -15.30
N THR A 152 -2.85 0.62 -15.43
CA THR A 152 -2.15 1.56 -16.32
C THR A 152 -2.35 1.22 -17.79
N ALA A 153 -2.41 -0.07 -18.15
CA ALA A 153 -2.73 -0.50 -19.52
C ALA A 153 -4.14 -0.06 -19.93
N LEU A 154 -5.15 -0.30 -19.08
CA LEU A 154 -6.54 0.10 -19.35
C LEU A 154 -6.72 1.62 -19.39
N MET A 155 -6.07 2.37 -18.50
CA MET A 155 -6.12 3.84 -18.51
C MET A 155 -5.44 4.41 -19.77
N ARG A 156 -4.37 3.77 -20.26
CA ARG A 156 -3.68 4.17 -21.49
C ARG A 156 -4.54 3.93 -22.72
N GLU A 157 -5.21 2.78 -22.81
CA GLU A 157 -6.16 2.49 -23.90
C GLU A 157 -7.37 3.44 -23.89
N TYR A 158 -7.93 3.73 -22.71
CA TYR A 158 -9.02 4.68 -22.59
C TYR A 158 -8.62 6.10 -23.02
N SER A 159 -7.42 6.55 -22.64
CA SER A 159 -6.90 7.87 -23.05
C SER A 159 -6.65 7.95 -24.55
N LEU A 160 -6.21 6.86 -25.21
CA LEU A 160 -6.01 6.81 -26.65
C LEU A 160 -7.33 6.80 -27.42
N ASN A 161 -8.32 6.02 -26.95
CA ASN A 161 -9.65 5.98 -27.57
C ASN A 161 -10.35 7.34 -27.50
N LYS A 162 -10.27 8.01 -26.34
CA LYS A 162 -10.84 9.36 -26.16
C LYS A 162 -10.14 10.42 -27.03
N PHE A 163 -8.82 10.29 -27.20
CA PHE A 163 -8.06 11.16 -28.12
C PHE A 163 -8.46 10.89 -29.58
N SER A 164 -8.67 9.63 -29.96
CA SER A 164 -9.12 9.25 -31.30
C SER A 164 -10.51 9.81 -31.63
N GLU A 165 -11.46 9.79 -30.70
CA GLU A 165 -12.77 10.43 -30.87
C GLU A 165 -12.64 11.96 -31.05
N TYR A 166 -11.74 12.60 -30.30
CA TYR A 166 -11.50 14.04 -30.41
C TYR A 166 -10.94 14.44 -31.78
N VAL A 167 -9.99 13.66 -32.29
CA VAL A 167 -9.40 13.87 -33.63
C VAL A 167 -10.41 13.59 -34.73
N LEU A 168 -11.21 12.52 -34.62
CA LEU A 168 -12.27 12.21 -35.59
C LEU A 168 -13.38 13.28 -35.58
N GLY A 169 -13.73 13.83 -34.41
CA GLY A 169 -14.66 14.95 -34.29
C GLY A 169 -14.16 16.23 -34.94
N LEU A 170 -12.85 16.50 -34.89
CA LEU A 170 -12.21 17.63 -35.58
C LEU A 170 -12.11 17.44 -37.11
N VAL A 171 -11.95 16.21 -37.58
CA VAL A 171 -11.96 15.88 -39.02
C VAL A 171 -13.38 15.89 -39.61
N ALA A 172 -14.40 15.71 -38.76
CA ALA A 172 -15.80 15.65 -39.16
C ALA A 172 -16.53 17.00 -39.21
N GLU A 173 -15.85 18.15 -39.06
CA GLU A 173 -16.39 19.43 -39.54
C GLU A 173 -16.18 19.51 -41.06
N PRO A 174 -17.22 19.31 -41.90
CA PRO A 174 -17.11 19.65 -43.30
C PRO A 174 -17.01 21.17 -43.42
N LYS A 175 -15.93 21.66 -44.03
CA LYS A 175 -15.97 22.94 -44.74
C LYS A 175 -17.01 22.82 -45.86
N SER A 176 -18.27 23.12 -45.56
CA SER A 176 -19.19 23.62 -46.57
C SER A 176 -18.80 25.07 -46.85
N GLU A 177 -18.12 25.29 -47.98
CA GLU A 177 -18.35 26.42 -48.88
C GLU A 177 -17.34 26.31 -50.04
N THR A 178 -17.73 25.54 -51.06
CA THR A 178 -17.17 25.62 -52.40
C THR A 178 -18.01 26.62 -53.18
N GLU A 179 -17.39 27.76 -53.53
CA GLU A 179 -17.39 28.34 -54.89
C GLU A 179 -18.75 28.61 -55.60
N ALA A 180 -19.12 29.90 -55.71
CA ALA A 180 -19.57 30.56 -56.94
C ALA A 180 -20.18 31.95 -56.62
N ASP A 181 -19.52 33.05 -57.03
CA ASP A 181 -20.08 33.79 -58.17
C ASP A 181 -19.02 34.70 -58.82
N SER A 182 -19.00 34.63 -60.15
CA SER A 182 -18.25 35.46 -61.09
C SER A 182 -19.26 36.35 -61.80
N SER A 183 -18.81 37.53 -62.23
CA SER A 183 -19.43 38.41 -63.25
C SER A 183 -20.76 39.10 -62.94
N ALA A 184 -20.69 40.40 -62.64
CA ALA A 184 -21.24 41.51 -63.46
C ALA A 184 -20.92 42.87 -62.82
#